data_AF-A0A1W9UEI2-F1
#
_entry.id   AF-A0A1W9UEI2-F1
#
_cell.length_a   1.000
_cell.length_b   1.000
_cell.length_c   1.000
_cell.angle_alpha   90.00
_cell.angle_beta   90.00
_cell.angle_gamma   90.00
#
_symmetry.space_group_name_H-M   'P 1'
#
loop_
_entity.id
_entity.type
_entity.pdbx_description
1 polymer ?
#
loop_
_entity_poly.entity_id
_entity_poly.type
_entity_poly.pdbx_seq_one_letter_code
_entity_poly.pdbx_strand_id
1 'polypeptide(L)'
;MTINRRDLLAIPVPHANLLWHNLHVRDVQRVDGKPRTQNVRIDITVEGVTEDRPWACGIEFDYANEESIYCRPLRLSQPPSPERMPVPQEATRVQIAYLPPMSGLAASETRLDLGAINVRIGEGRTAEVLRNLCYRLVQDRAESDRWRMLQEHVREFFGVILEEPHYIPERGEVTMAYRDLSGIRLDLSSSGRGLQQVLLLLAYL
;
A
#
# COMPACT_ATOMS: atom_id res chain seq x y z
N MET A 1 -17.95 -1.78 7.06
CA MET A 1 -16.61 -2.37 7.28
C MET A 1 -15.97 -1.71 8.49
N THR A 2 -15.07 -2.41 9.17
CA THR A 2 -14.24 -1.84 10.24
C THR A 2 -12.80 -1.84 9.74
N ILE A 3 -12.11 -0.71 9.83
CA ILE A 3 -10.70 -0.54 9.47
C ILE A 3 -9.91 -0.47 10.77
N ASN A 4 -8.83 -1.26 10.90
CA ASN A 4 -7.93 -1.13 12.03
C ASN A 4 -6.91 0.00 11.75
N ARG A 5 -6.52 0.78 12.77
CA ARG A 5 -5.52 1.84 12.61
C ARG A 5 -4.18 1.32 12.08
N ARG A 6 -3.85 0.04 12.35
CA ARG A 6 -2.64 -0.62 11.85
C ARG A 6 -2.71 -0.92 10.35
N ASP A 7 -3.91 -0.90 9.76
CA ASP A 7 -4.12 -1.04 8.31
C ASP A 7 -3.93 0.31 7.59
N LEU A 8 -3.81 1.44 8.31
CA LEU A 8 -3.56 2.77 7.74
C LEU A 8 -2.07 2.97 7.46
N LEU A 9 -1.58 2.24 6.47
CA LEU A 9 -0.16 2.17 6.12
C LEU A 9 0.47 3.55 5.84
N ALA A 10 -0.21 4.38 5.03
CA ALA A 10 0.34 5.68 4.64
C ALA A 10 0.28 6.76 5.75
N ILE A 11 -0.50 6.52 6.81
CA ILE A 11 -0.72 7.49 7.89
C ILE A 11 -0.75 6.75 9.24
N PRO A 12 0.39 6.20 9.68
CA PRO A 12 0.43 5.45 10.91
C PRO A 12 0.17 6.39 12.09
N VAL A 13 -0.88 6.11 12.85
CA VAL A 13 -1.25 6.85 14.06
C VAL A 13 -1.27 5.93 15.28
N PRO A 14 -0.81 6.40 16.46
CA PRO A 14 -0.87 5.62 17.69
C PRO A 14 -2.30 5.41 18.19
N HIS A 15 -3.22 6.35 17.91
CA HIS A 15 -4.64 6.27 18.22
C HIS A 15 -5.49 6.82 17.06
N ALA A 16 -6.61 6.19 16.74
CA ALA A 16 -7.45 6.56 15.59
C ALA A 16 -8.05 7.97 15.66
N ASN A 17 -8.29 8.52 16.85
CA ASN A 17 -8.85 9.87 17.03
C ASN A 17 -7.92 10.99 16.53
N LEU A 18 -6.63 10.71 16.33
CA LEU A 18 -5.67 11.66 15.75
C LEU A 18 -5.99 12.04 14.31
N LEU A 19 -6.85 11.29 13.63
CA LEU A 19 -7.34 11.61 12.28
C LEU A 19 -8.46 12.66 12.29
N TRP A 20 -9.04 12.96 13.46
CA TRP A 20 -10.09 13.97 13.60
C TRP A 20 -9.50 15.31 14.03
N HIS A 21 -9.99 16.38 13.41
CA HIS A 21 -9.63 17.74 13.77
C HIS A 21 -9.89 17.97 15.28
N ASN A 22 -8.86 18.43 16.00
CA ASN A 22 -8.89 18.65 17.45
C ASN A 22 -9.28 17.41 18.28
N LEU A 23 -9.03 16.19 17.79
CA LEU A 23 -9.43 14.92 18.44
C LEU A 23 -10.95 14.80 18.67
N HIS A 24 -11.74 15.63 17.98
CA HIS A 24 -13.15 15.78 18.23
C HIS A 24 -13.95 14.75 17.43
N VAL A 25 -14.34 13.66 18.09
CA VAL A 25 -14.99 12.50 17.47
C VAL A 25 -16.50 12.42 17.69
N ARG A 26 -17.05 13.22 18.62
CA ARG A 26 -18.47 13.20 19.00
C ARG A 26 -18.97 14.59 19.34
N ASP A 27 -20.13 14.93 18.80
CA ASP A 27 -20.90 16.12 19.16
C ASP A 27 -22.07 15.71 20.08
N VAL A 28 -22.40 16.55 21.06
CA VAL A 28 -23.50 16.31 22.01
C VAL A 28 -24.51 17.43 21.84
N GLN A 29 -25.64 17.11 21.19
CA GLN A 29 -26.72 18.06 20.97
C GLN A 29 -27.90 17.73 21.86
N ARG A 30 -28.59 18.74 22.39
CA ARG A 30 -29.85 18.56 23.11
C ARG A 30 -31.02 18.64 22.11
N VAL A 31 -31.74 17.55 21.96
CA VAL A 31 -32.98 17.47 21.17
C VAL A 31 -34.09 17.03 22.12
N ASP A 32 -35.18 17.79 22.19
CA ASP A 32 -36.31 17.53 23.10
C ASP A 32 -35.90 17.37 24.58
N GLY A 33 -34.92 18.17 25.02
CA GLY A 33 -34.41 18.15 26.40
C GLY A 33 -33.51 16.95 26.74
N LYS A 34 -33.31 15.99 25.82
CA LYS A 34 -32.44 14.83 26.03
C LYS A 34 -31.10 15.01 25.30
N PRO A 35 -29.96 14.65 25.93
CA PRO A 35 -28.68 14.65 25.24
C PRO A 35 -28.67 13.56 24.17
N ARG A 36 -28.36 13.94 22.94
CA ARG A 36 -28.17 13.06 21.79
C ARG A 36 -26.74 13.21 21.30
N THR A 37 -25.93 12.20 21.57
CA THR A 37 -24.56 12.13 21.08
C THR A 37 -24.56 11.67 19.62
N GLN A 38 -23.84 12.38 18.76
CA GLN A 38 -23.64 12.03 17.36
C GLN A 38 -22.15 11.93 17.07
N ASN A 39 -21.75 10.95 16.24
CA ASN A 39 -20.37 10.87 15.79
C ASN A 39 -20.08 12.02 14.82
N VAL A 40 -18.92 12.65 14.98
CA VAL A 40 -18.33 13.55 13.99
C VAL A 40 -17.75 12.66 12.91
N ARG A 41 -18.21 12.83 11.68
CA ARG A 41 -17.87 11.94 10.56
C ARG A 41 -16.94 12.65 9.59
N ILE A 42 -16.09 11.86 8.93
CA ILE A 42 -15.32 12.31 7.77
C ILE A 42 -16.02 11.72 6.55
N ASP A 43 -16.47 12.57 5.64
CA ASP A 43 -17.10 12.15 4.40
C ASP A 43 -16.12 12.44 3.24
N ILE A 44 -15.82 11.43 2.44
CA ILE A 44 -14.95 11.53 1.27
C ILE A 44 -15.74 11.10 0.04
N THR A 45 -15.81 11.96 -0.96
CA THR A 45 -16.45 11.66 -2.25
C THR A 45 -15.40 11.68 -3.34
N VAL A 46 -15.43 10.65 -4.18
CA VAL A 46 -14.60 10.54 -5.38
C VAL A 46 -15.52 10.58 -6.60
N GLU A 47 -15.13 11.35 -7.60
CA GLU A 47 -15.85 11.51 -8.86
C GLU A 47 -14.93 11.13 -10.02
N GLY A 48 -15.49 10.56 -11.07
CA GLY A 48 -14.73 10.13 -12.24
C GLY A 48 -15.60 9.90 -13.47
N VAL A 49 -14.96 9.58 -14.59
CA VAL A 49 -15.62 9.25 -15.86
C VAL A 49 -14.97 7.98 -16.42
N THR A 50 -15.79 6.99 -16.75
CA THR A 50 -15.36 5.73 -17.39
C THR A 50 -16.24 5.47 -18.60
N GLU A 51 -15.66 5.24 -19.78
CA GLU A 51 -16.44 5.06 -21.04
C GLU A 51 -17.46 6.19 -21.26
N ASP A 52 -17.04 7.45 -21.09
CA ASP A 52 -17.87 8.66 -21.18
C ASP A 52 -19.07 8.71 -20.21
N ARG A 53 -19.12 7.82 -19.22
CA ARG A 53 -20.15 7.81 -18.17
C ARG A 53 -19.61 8.38 -16.87
N PRO A 54 -20.16 9.51 -16.37
CA PRO A 54 -19.76 10.06 -15.08
C PRO A 54 -20.27 9.18 -13.93
N TRP A 55 -19.46 9.05 -12.90
CA TRP A 55 -19.81 8.33 -11.67
C TRP A 55 -19.29 9.09 -10.45
N ALA A 56 -19.96 8.88 -9.31
CA ALA A 56 -19.53 9.37 -8.01
C ALA A 56 -19.66 8.25 -6.97
N CYS A 57 -18.70 8.16 -6.07
CA CYS A 57 -18.71 7.21 -4.96
C CYS A 57 -18.26 7.92 -3.70
N GLY A 58 -19.13 7.91 -2.69
CA GLY A 58 -18.84 8.46 -1.37
C GLY A 58 -18.61 7.38 -0.33
N ILE A 59 -17.70 7.63 0.60
CA ILE A 59 -17.48 6.83 1.80
C ILE A 59 -17.53 7.74 3.02
N GLU A 60 -18.24 7.30 4.06
CA GLU A 60 -18.25 7.93 5.38
C GLU A 60 -17.39 7.13 6.36
N PHE A 61 -16.67 7.86 7.21
CA PHE A 61 -15.86 7.32 8.29
C PHE A 61 -16.34 7.86 9.63
N ASP A 62 -16.53 6.98 10.62
CA ASP A 62 -16.84 7.37 11.98
C ASP A 62 -15.97 6.63 13.00
N TYR A 63 -15.53 7.37 14.02
CA TYR A 63 -14.67 6.84 15.07
C TYR A 63 -15.40 5.78 15.89
N ALA A 64 -14.81 4.58 16.00
CA ALA A 64 -15.34 3.50 16.82
C ALA A 64 -14.65 3.47 18.19
N ASN A 65 -13.32 3.33 18.19
CA ASN A 65 -12.46 3.33 19.36
C ASN A 65 -11.01 3.66 18.95
N GLU A 66 -10.06 3.60 19.88
CA GLU A 66 -8.66 3.96 19.63
C GLU A 66 -7.98 3.13 18.54
N GLU A 67 -8.44 1.89 18.32
CA GLU A 67 -7.84 0.95 17.37
C GLU A 67 -8.62 0.87 16.05
N SER A 68 -9.87 1.34 16.00
CA SER A 68 -10.73 1.09 14.84
C SER A 68 -11.62 2.25 14.40
N ILE A 69 -11.91 2.24 13.10
CA ILE A 69 -12.73 3.22 12.39
C ILE A 69 -13.81 2.46 11.62
N TYR A 70 -15.05 2.90 11.70
CA TYR A 70 -16.10 2.39 10.83
C TYR A 70 -16.02 3.08 9.47
N CYS A 71 -16.14 2.28 8.41
CA CYS A 71 -16.16 2.72 7.03
C CYS A 71 -17.42 2.16 6.35
N ARG A 72 -18.22 3.03 5.74
CA ARG A 72 -19.49 2.69 5.09
C ARG A 72 -19.66 3.55 3.84
N PRO A 73 -20.47 3.11 2.86
CA PRO A 73 -20.88 4.02 1.78
C PRO A 73 -21.50 5.30 2.36
N LEU A 74 -21.35 6.42 1.65
CA LEU A 74 -21.84 7.70 2.11
C LEU A 74 -23.37 7.71 2.18
N ARG A 75 -23.91 8.27 3.27
CA ARG A 75 -25.35 8.47 3.45
C ARG A 75 -25.90 9.55 2.52
N LEU A 76 -27.08 9.32 1.99
CA LEU A 76 -27.85 10.28 1.18
C LEU A 76 -28.96 10.96 1.99
N SER A 77 -29.34 10.38 3.13
CA SER A 77 -30.37 10.92 4.01
C SER A 77 -29.94 10.89 5.48
N GLN A 78 -30.80 11.39 6.37
CA GLN A 78 -30.54 11.43 7.80
C GLN A 78 -30.95 10.12 8.51
N PRO A 79 -30.40 9.81 9.70
CA PRO A 79 -30.78 8.64 10.51
C PRO A 79 -32.30 8.58 10.81
N PRO A 80 -32.87 7.39 11.12
CA PRO A 80 -32.20 6.18 11.63
C PRO A 80 -31.79 5.15 10.57
N SER A 81 -32.41 5.14 9.39
CA SER A 81 -32.10 4.19 8.30
C SER A 81 -31.80 4.95 7.01
N PRO A 82 -30.60 5.52 6.88
CA PRO A 82 -30.33 6.40 5.76
C PRO A 82 -30.08 5.60 4.48
N GLU A 83 -30.58 6.12 3.36
CA GLU A 83 -30.20 5.62 2.04
C GLU A 83 -28.69 5.84 1.83
N ARG A 84 -28.06 4.98 1.05
CA ARG A 84 -26.61 4.93 0.88
C ARG A 84 -26.24 5.02 -0.59
N MET A 85 -25.17 5.74 -0.89
CA MET A 85 -24.62 5.77 -2.24
C MET A 85 -24.27 4.34 -2.67
N PRO A 86 -24.62 3.94 -3.90
CA PRO A 86 -24.14 2.68 -4.46
C PRO A 86 -22.63 2.78 -4.74
N VAL A 87 -21.91 1.67 -4.59
CA VAL A 87 -20.53 1.57 -5.08
C VAL A 87 -20.61 1.29 -6.59
N PRO A 88 -20.03 2.14 -7.46
CA PRO A 88 -20.09 1.96 -8.90
C PRO A 88 -19.40 0.65 -9.31
N GLN A 89 -19.98 -0.07 -10.27
CA GLN A 89 -19.42 -1.34 -10.75
C GLN A 89 -18.05 -1.13 -11.40
N GLU A 90 -17.84 0.04 -12.00
CA GLU A 90 -16.59 0.49 -12.61
C GLU A 90 -15.45 0.45 -11.59
N ALA A 91 -15.69 0.86 -10.34
CA ALA A 91 -14.68 0.84 -9.28
C ALA A 91 -14.27 -0.58 -8.87
N THR A 92 -15.15 -1.57 -9.00
CA THR A 92 -14.83 -2.97 -8.65
C THR A 92 -13.80 -3.63 -9.56
N ARG A 93 -13.55 -3.06 -10.75
CA ARG A 93 -12.58 -3.58 -11.71
C ARG A 93 -11.18 -2.99 -11.52
N VAL A 94 -11.02 -2.00 -10.64
CA VAL A 94 -9.74 -1.29 -10.45
C VAL A 94 -8.89 -2.03 -9.43
N GLN A 95 -7.75 -2.55 -9.88
CA GLN A 95 -6.70 -3.05 -8.98
C GLN A 95 -5.75 -1.89 -8.63
N ILE A 96 -5.63 -1.57 -7.34
CA ILE A 96 -4.78 -0.49 -6.86
C ILE A 96 -3.59 -1.11 -6.11
N ALA A 97 -2.38 -0.83 -6.59
CA ALA A 97 -1.15 -1.04 -5.85
C ALA A 97 -0.60 0.33 -5.42
N TYR A 98 -0.36 0.52 -4.11
CA TYR A 98 0.26 1.73 -3.57
C TYR A 98 1.65 1.40 -3.04
N LEU A 99 2.69 1.93 -3.68
CA LEU A 99 4.08 1.77 -3.27
C LEU A 99 4.67 3.15 -2.96
N PRO A 100 4.99 3.44 -1.68
CA PRO A 100 5.55 4.73 -1.30
C PRO A 100 6.97 4.91 -1.88
N PRO A 101 7.38 6.16 -2.17
CA PRO A 101 8.66 6.46 -2.79
C PRO A 101 9.83 6.02 -1.88
N MET A 102 10.81 5.32 -2.46
CA MET A 102 12.02 4.89 -1.75
C MET A 102 13.00 6.06 -1.50
N SER A 103 13.41 6.27 -0.23
CA SER A 103 14.48 7.23 0.13
C SER A 103 15.89 6.71 -0.19
N GLY A 104 16.06 5.38 -0.24
CA GLY A 104 17.21 4.73 -0.87
C GLY A 104 17.52 3.32 -0.42
N LEU A 105 18.12 2.50 -1.29
CA LEU A 105 18.39 1.10 -1.03
C LEU A 105 19.55 0.87 -0.05
N ALA A 106 19.36 0.00 0.93
CA ALA A 106 20.46 -0.51 1.77
C ALA A 106 21.42 -1.39 0.95
N ALA A 107 22.68 -1.50 1.38
CA ALA A 107 23.67 -2.37 0.74
C ALA A 107 23.30 -3.86 0.85
N SER A 108 22.62 -4.25 1.92
CA SER A 108 22.02 -5.57 2.08
C SER A 108 20.70 -5.46 2.85
N GLU A 109 19.88 -6.51 2.75
CA GLU A 109 18.60 -6.62 3.47
C GLU A 109 18.61 -7.87 4.33
N THR A 110 18.15 -7.82 5.57
CA THR A 110 17.86 -9.05 6.32
C THR A 110 16.80 -9.85 5.57
N ARG A 111 16.89 -11.17 5.55
CA ARG A 111 15.83 -12.03 5.00
C ARG A 111 14.58 -11.90 5.87
N LEU A 112 13.46 -11.63 5.25
CA LEU A 112 12.18 -11.38 5.90
C LEU A 112 11.16 -12.46 5.54
N ASP A 113 10.21 -12.67 6.43
CA ASP A 113 8.98 -13.39 6.13
C ASP A 113 7.95 -12.46 5.48
N LEU A 114 6.98 -13.03 4.77
CA LEU A 114 5.93 -12.27 4.05
C LEU A 114 5.21 -11.26 4.95
N GLY A 115 4.89 -11.63 6.20
CA GLY A 115 4.26 -10.70 7.15
C GLY A 115 5.14 -9.48 7.44
N ALA A 116 6.45 -9.67 7.59
CA ALA A 116 7.40 -8.58 7.86
C ALA A 116 7.67 -7.72 6.61
N ILE A 117 7.57 -8.29 5.40
CA ILE A 117 7.62 -7.53 4.14
C ILE A 117 6.41 -6.58 4.06
N ASN A 118 5.20 -7.10 4.29
CA ASN A 118 3.97 -6.31 4.24
C ASN A 118 3.97 -5.16 5.26
N VAL A 119 4.44 -5.42 6.48
CA VAL A 119 4.61 -4.37 7.51
C VAL A 119 5.57 -3.28 7.03
N ARG A 120 6.74 -3.63 6.49
CA ARG A 120 7.72 -2.63 6.02
C ARG A 120 7.23 -1.81 4.83
N ILE A 121 6.55 -2.45 3.87
CA ILE A 121 5.88 -1.72 2.78
C ILE A 121 4.87 -0.75 3.39
N GLY A 122 4.13 -1.22 4.38
CA GLY A 122 3.20 -0.43 5.17
C GLY A 122 3.83 0.79 5.83
N GLU A 123 5.00 0.63 6.44
CA GLU A 123 5.78 1.68 7.11
C GLU A 123 6.48 2.64 6.12
N GLY A 124 6.35 2.44 4.81
CA GLY A 124 7.09 3.22 3.81
C GLY A 124 8.56 2.84 3.67
N ARG A 125 8.97 1.72 4.27
CA ARG A 125 10.35 1.19 4.24
C ARG A 125 10.55 0.25 3.06
N THR A 126 10.10 0.68 1.89
CA THR A 126 10.18 -0.08 0.63
C THR A 126 11.62 -0.35 0.19
N ALA A 127 12.55 0.50 0.62
CA ALA A 127 13.99 0.35 0.47
C ALA A 127 14.59 -0.92 1.12
N GLU A 128 13.90 -1.53 2.08
CA GLU A 128 14.38 -2.66 2.87
C GLU A 128 13.76 -4.00 2.44
N VAL A 129 12.96 -4.01 1.38
CA VAL A 129 12.21 -5.20 0.94
C VAL A 129 12.44 -5.60 -0.50
N LEU A 130 13.18 -4.81 -1.29
CA LEU A 130 13.31 -5.04 -2.73
C LEU A 130 13.97 -6.38 -3.05
N ARG A 131 15.11 -6.68 -2.41
CA ARG A 131 15.80 -7.95 -2.60
C ARG A 131 15.01 -9.10 -2.03
N ASN A 132 14.28 -8.88 -0.94
CA ASN A 132 13.35 -9.87 -0.37
C ASN A 132 12.20 -10.23 -1.33
N LEU A 133 11.63 -9.25 -2.02
CA LEU A 133 10.59 -9.48 -3.03
C LEU A 133 11.14 -10.32 -4.20
N CYS A 134 12.30 -9.92 -4.73
CA CYS A 134 13.00 -10.68 -5.76
C CYS A 134 13.32 -12.11 -5.30
N TYR A 135 13.77 -12.27 -4.06
CA TYR A 135 14.14 -13.57 -3.49
C TYR A 135 12.96 -14.53 -3.43
N ARG A 136 11.78 -14.00 -3.11
CA ARG A 136 10.56 -14.81 -3.10
C ARG A 136 10.13 -15.26 -4.49
N LEU A 137 10.21 -14.38 -5.49
CA LEU A 137 9.90 -14.73 -6.89
C LEU A 137 10.77 -15.88 -7.40
N VAL A 138 12.03 -15.95 -6.97
CA VAL A 138 12.95 -17.05 -7.34
C VAL A 138 12.69 -18.32 -6.54
N GLN A 139 12.35 -18.21 -5.26
CA GLN A 139 12.11 -19.37 -4.40
C GLN A 139 10.79 -20.09 -4.72
N ASP A 140 9.76 -19.35 -5.14
CA ASP A 140 8.48 -19.94 -5.49
C ASP A 140 8.55 -20.56 -6.90
N ARG A 141 8.66 -21.89 -6.97
CA ARG A 141 8.78 -22.61 -8.26
C ARG A 141 7.57 -22.40 -9.18
N ALA A 142 6.40 -22.05 -8.64
CA ALA A 142 5.24 -21.69 -9.45
C ALA A 142 5.39 -20.30 -10.11
N GLU A 143 6.33 -19.49 -9.64
CA GLU A 143 6.59 -18.12 -10.08
C GLU A 143 7.91 -17.98 -10.86
N SER A 144 8.57 -19.10 -11.21
CA SER A 144 9.81 -19.08 -11.99
C SER A 144 9.69 -18.32 -13.32
N ASP A 145 8.51 -18.39 -13.94
CA ASP A 145 8.21 -17.61 -15.16
C ASP A 145 8.11 -16.10 -14.87
N ARG A 146 7.61 -15.69 -13.69
CA ARG A 146 7.51 -14.27 -13.30
C ARG A 146 8.89 -13.65 -13.08
N TRP A 147 9.82 -14.39 -12.48
CA TRP A 147 11.20 -13.92 -12.35
C TRP A 147 11.84 -13.67 -13.72
N ARG A 148 11.65 -14.58 -14.68
CA ARG A 148 12.15 -14.39 -16.04
C ARG A 148 11.52 -13.17 -16.71
N MET A 149 10.20 -13.01 -16.61
CA MET A 149 9.50 -11.82 -17.13
C MET A 149 10.02 -10.52 -16.50
N LEU A 150 10.27 -10.52 -15.19
CA LEU A 150 10.86 -9.38 -14.49
C LEU A 150 12.25 -9.03 -15.04
N GLN A 151 13.11 -10.04 -15.22
CA GLN A 151 14.44 -9.85 -15.82
C GLN A 151 14.34 -9.29 -17.25
N GLU A 152 13.38 -9.78 -18.04
CA GLU A 152 13.14 -9.31 -19.41
C GLU A 152 12.70 -7.84 -19.44
N HIS A 153 11.69 -7.46 -18.65
CA HIS A 153 11.23 -6.07 -18.57
C HIS A 153 12.33 -5.12 -18.09
N VAL A 154 13.11 -5.51 -17.07
CA VAL A 154 14.20 -4.66 -16.56
C VAL A 154 15.30 -4.49 -17.61
N ARG A 155 15.61 -5.55 -18.36
CA ARG A 155 16.55 -5.47 -19.49
C ARG A 155 16.04 -4.57 -20.60
N GLU A 156 14.75 -4.63 -20.94
CA GLU A 156 14.15 -3.78 -21.98
C GLU A 156 14.13 -2.31 -21.56
N PHE A 157 13.77 -2.02 -20.31
CA PHE A 157 13.64 -0.64 -19.83
C PHE A 157 14.98 0.01 -19.49
N PHE A 158 15.94 -0.76 -18.98
CA PHE A 158 17.18 -0.22 -18.41
C PHE A 158 18.46 -0.75 -19.04
N GLY A 159 18.37 -1.75 -19.93
CA GLY A 159 19.54 -2.33 -20.60
C GLY A 159 20.44 -3.17 -19.68
N VAL A 160 19.99 -3.50 -18.47
CA VAL A 160 20.77 -4.28 -17.50
C VAL A 160 20.25 -5.70 -17.34
N ILE A 161 21.12 -6.62 -16.93
CA ILE A 161 20.75 -8.00 -16.63
C ILE A 161 20.75 -8.18 -15.11
N LEU A 162 19.58 -8.41 -14.52
CA LEU A 162 19.48 -8.73 -13.09
C LEU A 162 20.02 -10.15 -12.84
N GLU A 163 20.84 -10.30 -11.80
CA GLU A 163 21.22 -11.61 -11.28
C GLU A 163 20.25 -12.05 -10.18
N GLU A 164 20.13 -13.35 -9.98
CA GLU A 164 19.28 -13.89 -8.92
C GLU A 164 19.75 -13.42 -7.53
N PRO A 165 18.81 -13.09 -6.62
CA PRO A 165 19.11 -12.77 -5.25
C PRO A 165 19.68 -13.98 -4.51
N HIS A 166 20.72 -13.75 -3.73
CA HIS A 166 21.43 -14.77 -2.97
C HIS A 166 21.23 -14.56 -1.47
N TYR A 167 20.74 -15.59 -0.79
CA TYR A 167 20.64 -15.62 0.67
C TYR A 167 21.96 -16.09 1.28
N ILE A 168 22.48 -15.33 2.24
CA ILE A 168 23.72 -15.59 2.98
C ILE A 168 23.33 -16.03 4.41
N PRO A 169 23.30 -17.35 4.70
CA PRO A 169 22.82 -17.87 5.97
C PRO A 169 23.60 -17.37 7.19
N GLU A 170 24.90 -17.13 7.03
CA GLU A 170 25.82 -16.70 8.10
C GLU A 170 25.48 -15.29 8.61
N ARG A 171 24.85 -14.47 7.77
CA ARG A 171 24.45 -13.10 8.10
C ARG A 171 22.94 -12.92 8.19
N GLY A 172 22.17 -13.90 7.72
CA GLY A 172 20.72 -13.77 7.57
C GLY A 172 20.33 -12.70 6.56
N GLU A 173 21.17 -12.45 5.55
CA GLU A 173 21.01 -11.35 4.60
C GLU A 173 20.72 -11.84 3.18
N VAL A 174 19.98 -11.05 2.41
CA VAL A 174 19.75 -11.22 0.98
C VAL A 174 20.55 -10.15 0.25
N THR A 175 21.34 -10.60 -0.72
CA THR A 175 22.13 -9.75 -1.61
C THR A 175 21.68 -9.96 -3.05
N MET A 176 21.90 -8.98 -3.92
CA MET A 176 21.49 -9.05 -5.32
C MET A 176 22.36 -8.12 -6.15
N ALA A 177 22.75 -8.59 -7.33
CA ALA A 177 23.62 -7.87 -8.24
C ALA A 177 22.95 -7.71 -9.62
N TYR A 178 23.52 -6.85 -10.45
CA TYR A 178 23.16 -6.75 -11.86
C TYR A 178 24.43 -6.61 -12.71
N ARG A 179 24.29 -6.87 -14.01
CA ARG A 179 25.30 -6.55 -15.01
C ARG A 179 24.84 -5.40 -15.86
N ASP A 180 25.70 -4.39 -15.97
CA ASP A 180 25.46 -3.26 -16.86
C ASP A 180 25.71 -3.63 -18.33
N LEU A 181 25.52 -2.66 -19.22
CA LEU A 181 25.76 -2.82 -20.66
C LEU A 181 27.21 -3.21 -21.01
N SER A 182 28.16 -2.90 -20.14
CA SER A 182 29.58 -3.28 -20.31
C SER A 182 29.90 -4.66 -19.74
N GLY A 183 28.92 -5.33 -19.11
CA GLY A 183 29.07 -6.63 -18.48
C GLY A 183 29.66 -6.58 -17.06
N ILE A 184 29.91 -5.39 -16.52
CA ILE A 184 30.44 -5.20 -15.16
C ILE A 184 29.35 -5.59 -14.16
N ARG A 185 29.73 -6.42 -13.20
CA ARG A 185 28.87 -6.84 -12.11
C ARG A 185 28.89 -5.79 -11.00
N LEU A 186 27.74 -5.24 -10.67
CA LEU A 186 27.55 -4.22 -9.64
C LEU A 186 26.47 -4.66 -8.64
N ASP A 187 26.56 -4.20 -7.40
CA ASP A 187 25.49 -4.41 -6.42
C ASP A 187 24.22 -3.65 -6.84
N LEU A 188 23.04 -4.22 -6.56
CA LEU A 188 21.77 -3.59 -6.90
C LEU A 188 21.62 -2.17 -6.33
N SER A 189 22.22 -1.87 -5.17
CA SER A 189 22.22 -0.52 -4.59
C SER A 189 22.89 0.53 -5.48
N SER A 190 23.81 0.10 -6.35
CA SER A 190 24.51 0.94 -7.33
C SER A 190 23.69 1.20 -8.61
N SER A 191 22.47 0.68 -8.70
CA SER A 191 21.56 1.01 -9.81
C SER A 191 20.92 2.40 -9.62
N GLY A 192 20.43 2.97 -10.71
CA GLY A 192 19.69 4.23 -10.66
C GLY A 192 18.35 4.10 -9.91
N ARG A 193 17.92 5.18 -9.26
CA ARG A 193 16.64 5.23 -8.52
C ARG A 193 15.44 4.81 -9.37
N GLY A 194 15.41 5.19 -10.64
CA GLY A 194 14.35 4.79 -11.57
C GLY A 194 14.26 3.28 -11.74
N LEU A 195 15.40 2.58 -11.88
CA LEU A 195 15.43 1.12 -11.93
C LEU A 195 14.91 0.54 -10.62
N GLN A 196 15.41 1.01 -9.48
CA GLN A 196 15.00 0.50 -8.17
C GLN A 196 13.48 0.61 -7.97
N GLN A 197 12.89 1.77 -8.34
CA GLN A 197 11.45 2.01 -8.23
C GLN A 197 10.63 1.10 -9.16
N VAL A 198 11.04 0.95 -10.42
CA VAL A 198 10.35 0.06 -11.37
C VAL A 198 10.50 -1.40 -10.96
N LEU A 199 11.69 -1.81 -10.52
CA LEU A 199 11.91 -3.17 -10.01
C LEU A 199 11.04 -3.45 -8.78
N LEU A 200 10.89 -2.50 -7.87
CA LEU A 200 10.00 -2.64 -6.71
C LEU A 200 8.55 -2.85 -7.14
N LEU A 201 8.06 -2.05 -8.10
CA LEU A 201 6.72 -2.16 -8.66
C LEU A 201 6.50 -3.54 -9.30
N LEU A 202 7.37 -3.91 -10.23
CA LEU A 202 7.23 -5.15 -10.99
C LEU A 202 7.48 -6.41 -10.14
N ALA A 203 8.29 -6.33 -9.09
CA ALA A 203 8.53 -7.46 -8.18
C ALA A 203 7.41 -7.62 -7.14
N TYR A 204 6.59 -6.59 -6.92
CA TYR A 204 5.46 -6.64 -6.00
C TYR A 204 4.16 -7.12 -6.65
N LEU A 205 3.96 -6.80 -7.94
CA LEU A 205 2.80 -7.20 -8.75
C LEU A 205 2.87 -8.68 -9.18
#